data_AF-A0A453NLE7-F1
#
_entry.id   AF-A0A453NLE7-F1
#
_cell.length_a   1.000
_cell.length_b   1.000
_cell.length_c   1.000
_cell.angle_alpha   90.00
_cell.angle_beta   90.00
_cell.angle_gamma   90.00
#
_symmetry.space_group_name_H-M   'P 1'
#
loop_
_entity.id
_entity.type
_entity.pdbx_description
1 polymer ?
#
loop_
_entity_poly.entity_id
_entity_poly.type
_entity_poly.pdbx_seq_one_letter_code
_entity_poly.pdbx_strand_id
1 'polypeptide(L)'
;QLVYWDSKVSVEDLDGMWSQPDVLKEWTNSGERRGNVRFSHDAKKRPYLSRVEVKAVAEIIISRHFSSRGVKPEALAALAEVCSMRFVHGVRSRTGLMGIDYPTAAWLSRS
;
A
#
# COMPACT_ATOMS: atom_id res chain seq x y z
N GLN A 1 -8.22 -16.82 -2.31
CA GLN A 1 -7.93 -16.94 -0.86
C GLN A 1 -8.01 -15.55 -0.27
N LEU A 2 -8.63 -15.39 0.90
CA LEU A 2 -8.65 -14.09 1.59
C LEU A 2 -7.21 -13.77 2.02
N VAL A 3 -6.72 -12.60 1.61
CA VAL A 3 -5.41 -12.10 2.02
C VAL A 3 -5.63 -11.06 3.12
N TYR A 4 -4.82 -11.15 4.18
CA TYR A 4 -4.88 -10.28 5.34
C TYR A 4 -3.61 -9.44 5.43
N TRP A 5 -3.76 -8.17 5.79
CA TRP A 5 -2.64 -7.27 6.06
C TRP A 5 -1.70 -7.85 7.12
N ASP A 6 -2.26 -8.38 8.21
CA ASP A 6 -1.53 -8.96 9.35
C ASP A 6 -0.60 -10.12 8.96
N SER A 7 -0.84 -10.76 7.81
CA SER A 7 0.03 -11.83 7.27
C SER A 7 1.11 -11.34 6.31
N LYS A 8 1.10 -10.05 5.95
CA LYS A 8 1.91 -9.46 4.87
C LYS A 8 2.79 -8.30 5.29
N VAL A 9 2.47 -7.63 6.39
CA VAL A 9 3.22 -6.47 6.88
C VAL A 9 3.62 -6.65 8.33
N SER A 10 4.61 -5.88 8.79
CA SER A 10 5.04 -5.93 10.19
C SER A 10 3.99 -5.29 11.11
N VAL A 11 4.10 -5.56 12.41
CA VAL A 11 3.21 -4.94 13.42
C VAL A 11 3.36 -3.42 13.41
N GLU A 12 4.59 -2.92 13.22
CA GLU A 12 4.90 -1.49 13.16
C GLU A 12 4.27 -0.80 11.94
N ASP A 13 4.21 -1.50 10.80
CA ASP A 13 3.52 -1.01 9.60
C ASP A 13 2.01 -0.95 9.81
N LEU A 14 1.43 -2.01 10.40
CA LEU A 14 0.00 -2.06 10.74
C LEU A 14 -0.39 -0.99 11.75
N ASP A 15 0.41 -0.78 12.79
CA ASP A 15 0.19 0.30 13.75
C ASP A 15 0.29 1.67 13.08
N GLY A 16 1.24 1.84 12.14
CA GLY A 16 1.31 3.02 11.28
C GLY A 16 0.00 3.24 10.52
N MET A 17 -0.56 2.20 9.91
CA MET A 17 -1.85 2.27 9.22
C MET A 17 -3.00 2.61 10.17
N TRP A 18 -3.09 1.97 11.33
CA TRP A 18 -4.12 2.27 12.33
C TRP A 18 -4.03 3.67 12.95
N SER A 19 -2.84 4.28 12.93
CA SER A 19 -2.64 5.65 13.42
C SER A 19 -3.17 6.72 12.45
N GLN A 20 -3.42 6.36 11.19
CA GLN A 20 -3.92 7.27 10.17
C GLN A 20 -5.44 7.47 10.32
N PRO A 21 -5.95 8.70 10.56
CA PRO A 21 -7.36 8.92 10.87
C PRO A 21 -8.33 8.40 9.80
N ASP A 22 -7.98 8.60 8.53
CA ASP A 22 -8.82 8.16 7.41
C ASP A 22 -8.85 6.63 7.29
N VAL A 23 -7.71 5.96 7.53
CA VAL A 23 -7.62 4.49 7.54
C VAL A 23 -8.39 3.91 8.72
N LEU A 24 -8.19 4.45 9.93
CA LEU A 24 -8.91 4.05 11.12
C LEU A 24 -10.43 4.12 10.88
N LYS A 25 -10.91 5.22 10.29
CA LYS A 25 -12.32 5.39 9.94
C LYS A 25 -12.78 4.39 8.90
N GLU A 26 -12.04 4.20 7.80
CA GLU A 26 -12.40 3.27 6.72
C GLU A 26 -12.47 1.81 7.20
N TRP A 27 -11.45 1.36 7.93
CA TRP A 27 -11.37 0.02 8.49
C TRP A 27 -12.44 -0.22 9.55
N THR A 28 -12.69 0.74 10.44
CA THR A 28 -13.76 0.64 11.44
C THR A 28 -15.15 0.54 10.78
N ASN A 29 -15.42 1.37 9.78
CA ASN A 29 -16.69 1.34 9.04
C ASN A 29 -16.89 0.03 8.26
N SER A 30 -15.79 -0.61 7.87
CA SER A 30 -15.80 -1.90 7.17
C SER A 30 -15.84 -3.10 8.13
N GLY A 31 -15.83 -2.86 9.45
CA GLY A 31 -15.85 -3.89 10.48
C GLY A 31 -14.53 -4.62 10.67
N GLU A 32 -13.43 -4.10 10.15
CA GLU A 32 -12.08 -4.66 10.33
C GLU A 32 -11.60 -4.44 11.77
N ARG A 33 -10.74 -5.34 12.27
CA ARG A 33 -10.21 -5.30 13.63
C ARG A 33 -8.70 -5.53 13.61
N ARG A 34 -7.98 -4.94 14.57
CA ARG A 34 -6.56 -5.22 14.79
C ARG A 34 -6.34 -6.73 14.92
N GLY A 35 -5.37 -7.29 14.19
CA GLY A 35 -5.10 -8.72 14.12
C GLY A 35 -5.91 -9.48 13.05
N ASN A 36 -6.82 -8.82 12.35
CA ASN A 36 -7.68 -9.44 11.34
C ASN A 36 -8.18 -8.42 10.31
N VAL A 37 -7.26 -7.70 9.65
CA VAL A 37 -7.58 -6.71 8.61
C VAL A 37 -7.45 -7.34 7.23
N ARG A 38 -8.55 -7.39 6.50
CA ARG A 38 -8.58 -7.93 5.13
C ARG A 38 -8.12 -6.88 4.12
N PHE A 39 -7.45 -7.32 3.06
CA PHE A 39 -7.29 -6.47 1.87
C PHE A 39 -8.64 -6.27 1.18
N SER A 40 -8.81 -5.12 0.53
CA SER A 40 -9.94 -4.89 -0.37
C SER A 40 -9.86 -5.82 -1.57
N HIS A 41 -11.01 -6.25 -2.12
CA HIS A 41 -11.07 -7.19 -3.23
C HIS A 41 -12.00 -6.69 -4.34
N ASP A 42 -11.55 -6.79 -5.59
CA ASP A 42 -12.40 -6.43 -6.73
C ASP A 42 -13.46 -7.52 -7.02
N ALA A 43 -14.30 -7.30 -8.04
CA ALA A 43 -15.31 -8.26 -8.47
C ALA A 43 -14.73 -9.64 -8.83
N LYS A 44 -13.45 -9.72 -9.21
CA LYS A 44 -12.71 -10.94 -9.54
C LYS A 44 -11.90 -11.49 -8.35
N LYS A 45 -12.13 -10.98 -7.13
CA LYS A 45 -11.41 -11.37 -5.91
C LYS A 45 -9.90 -11.14 -6.00
N ARG A 46 -9.45 -10.11 -6.72
CA ARG A 46 -8.06 -9.67 -6.73
C ARG A 46 -7.84 -8.66 -5.60
N PRO A 47 -6.81 -8.84 -4.75
CA PRO A 47 -6.53 -7.93 -3.65
C PRO A 47 -5.98 -6.60 -4.16
N TYR A 48 -6.52 -5.50 -3.66
CA TYR A 48 -6.08 -4.15 -3.96
C TYR A 48 -6.10 -3.29 -2.70
N LEU A 49 -5.40 -2.16 -2.76
CA LEU A 49 -5.46 -1.13 -1.73
C LEU A 49 -6.49 -0.06 -2.08
N SER A 50 -7.35 0.34 -1.15
CA SER A 50 -8.21 1.52 -1.27
C SER A 50 -7.37 2.79 -1.52
N ARG A 51 -8.01 3.89 -1.96
CA ARG A 51 -7.27 5.15 -2.14
C ARG A 51 -6.74 5.69 -0.81
N VAL A 52 -7.50 5.48 0.26
CA VAL A 52 -7.13 5.84 1.63
C VAL A 52 -5.92 5.01 2.07
N GLU A 53 -5.98 3.69 1.87
CA GLU A 53 -4.89 2.77 2.20
C GLU A 53 -3.60 3.10 1.44
N VAL A 54 -3.68 3.34 0.12
CA VAL A 54 -2.49 3.70 -0.68
C VAL A 54 -1.86 4.99 -0.21
N LYS A 55 -2.66 6.02 0.10
CA LYS A 55 -2.15 7.30 0.59
C LYS A 55 -1.41 7.11 1.92
N ALA A 56 -1.99 6.36 2.85
CA ALA A 56 -1.36 6.04 4.13
C ALA A 56 -0.05 5.26 3.96
N VAL A 57 -0.03 4.23 3.09
CA VAL A 57 1.21 3.50 2.76
C VAL A 57 2.27 4.45 2.20
N ALA A 58 1.90 5.37 1.31
CA ALA A 58 2.84 6.35 0.75
C ALA A 58 3.41 7.29 1.83
N GLU A 59 2.57 7.79 2.74
CA GLU A 59 3.00 8.64 3.86
C GLU A 59 3.95 7.91 4.81
N ILE A 60 3.65 6.65 5.15
CA ILE A 60 4.51 5.81 6.01
C ILE A 60 5.86 5.58 5.34
N ILE A 61 5.88 5.22 4.05
CA ILE A 61 7.12 4.99 3.30
C ILE A 61 7.95 6.27 3.21
N ILE A 62 7.32 7.41 2.88
CA ILE A 62 8.03 8.68 2.76
C ILE A 62 8.61 9.11 4.11
N SER A 63 7.82 9.08 5.18
CA SER A 63 8.27 9.52 6.49
C SER A 63 9.49 8.72 6.98
N ARG A 64 9.54 7.41 6.67
CA ARG A 64 10.63 6.52 7.09
C ARG A 64 11.86 6.58 6.19
N HIS A 65 11.69 6.70 4.88
CA HIS A 65 12.78 6.49 3.92
C HIS A 65 13.14 7.71 3.08
N PHE A 66 12.22 8.67 2.94
CA PHE A 66 12.34 9.78 2.00
C PHE A 66 12.02 11.16 2.62
N SER A 67 12.04 11.27 3.94
CA SER A 67 11.64 12.48 4.67
C SER A 67 12.43 13.73 4.25
N SER A 68 13.70 13.57 3.87
CA SER A 68 14.56 14.66 3.38
C SER A 68 14.51 14.87 1.86
N ARG A 69 13.81 14.02 1.10
CA ARG A 69 13.85 14.01 -0.38
C ARG A 69 12.71 14.79 -1.05
N GLY A 70 11.84 15.44 -0.28
CA GLY A 70 10.74 16.27 -0.82
C GLY A 70 9.71 15.50 -1.66
N VAL A 71 9.66 14.17 -1.54
CA VAL A 71 8.72 13.32 -2.26
C VAL A 71 7.34 13.48 -1.64
N LYS A 72 6.33 13.80 -2.47
CA LYS A 72 4.95 13.95 -2.02
C LYS A 72 4.22 12.60 -1.99
N PRO A 73 3.46 12.27 -0.93
CA PRO A 73 2.68 11.03 -0.87
C PRO A 73 1.71 10.85 -2.04
N GLU A 74 1.14 11.95 -2.52
CA GLU A 74 0.22 11.96 -3.67
C GLU A 74 0.89 11.46 -4.94
N ALA A 75 2.19 11.71 -5.13
CA ALA A 75 2.93 11.23 -6.30
C ALA A 75 3.07 9.70 -6.28
N LEU A 76 3.45 9.14 -5.13
CA LEU A 76 3.52 7.69 -4.92
C LEU A 76 2.14 7.02 -5.07
N ALA A 77 1.10 7.65 -4.53
CA ALA A 77 -0.27 7.16 -4.67
C ALA A 77 -0.77 7.20 -6.12
N ALA A 78 -0.46 8.27 -6.86
CA ALA A 78 -0.79 8.39 -8.28
C ALA A 78 -0.06 7.34 -9.12
N LEU A 79 1.22 7.06 -8.84
CA LEU A 79 1.96 5.98 -9.49
C LEU A 79 1.29 4.63 -9.23
N ALA A 80 0.81 4.36 -8.01
CA ALA A 80 0.09 3.12 -7.72
C ALA A 80 -1.23 3.00 -8.50
N GLU A 81 -1.98 4.08 -8.66
CA GLU A 81 -3.19 4.10 -9.49
C GLU A 81 -2.87 3.77 -10.96
N VAL A 82 -1.87 4.44 -11.54
CA VAL A 82 -1.55 4.35 -12.97
C VAL A 82 -0.82 3.04 -13.34
N CYS A 83 0.10 2.60 -12.49
CA CYS A 83 0.95 1.45 -12.80
C CYS A 83 0.26 0.11 -12.51
N SER A 84 -0.51 0.03 -11.42
CA SER A 84 -1.06 -1.24 -10.93
C SER A 84 -2.56 -1.22 -10.67
N MET A 85 -3.26 -0.09 -10.89
CA MET A 85 -4.64 0.07 -10.43
C MET A 85 -4.78 -0.24 -8.92
N ARG A 86 -3.71 -0.03 -8.15
CA ARG A 86 -3.56 -0.36 -6.72
C ARG A 86 -3.67 -1.86 -6.40
N PHE A 87 -3.58 -2.76 -7.38
CA PHE A 87 -3.51 -4.19 -7.12
C PHE A 87 -2.21 -4.54 -6.40
N VAL A 88 -2.31 -5.28 -5.29
CA VAL A 88 -1.17 -5.63 -4.43
C VAL A 88 -0.08 -6.37 -5.23
N HIS A 89 -0.51 -7.23 -6.16
CA HIS A 89 0.40 -8.02 -7.00
C HIS A 89 0.77 -7.34 -8.32
N GLY A 90 0.25 -6.14 -8.60
CA GLY A 90 0.46 -5.46 -9.87
C GLY A 90 -0.46 -5.93 -11.00
N VAL A 91 -0.12 -5.54 -12.23
CA VAL A 91 -0.93 -5.83 -13.44
C VAL A 91 -0.02 -6.25 -14.60
N ARG A 92 -0.34 -7.40 -15.22
CA ARG A 92 0.45 -7.98 -16.33
C ARG A 92 1.92 -8.19 -15.90
N SER A 93 2.87 -7.65 -16.65
CA SER A 93 4.31 -7.73 -16.39
C SER A 93 4.80 -6.73 -15.34
N ARG A 94 3.94 -5.82 -14.85
CA ARG A 94 4.31 -4.80 -13.87
C ARG A 94 3.98 -5.28 -12.46
N THR A 95 5.01 -5.59 -11.69
CA THR A 95 4.90 -6.20 -10.35
C THR A 95 4.66 -5.15 -9.27
N GLY A 96 3.78 -5.49 -8.33
CA GLY A 96 3.52 -4.69 -7.13
C GLY A 96 2.82 -3.36 -7.42
N LEU A 97 2.66 -2.55 -6.36
CA LEU A 97 1.91 -1.29 -6.43
C LEU A 97 2.51 -0.29 -7.42
N MET A 98 3.84 -0.14 -7.42
CA MET A 98 4.51 0.83 -8.30
C MET A 98 4.78 0.28 -9.71
N GLY A 99 4.52 -1.00 -9.96
CA GLY A 99 4.78 -1.61 -11.25
C GLY A 99 6.25 -1.65 -11.65
N ILE A 100 7.15 -1.67 -10.65
CA ILE A 100 8.61 -1.68 -10.82
C ILE A 100 9.09 -3.11 -10.62
N ASP A 101 9.82 -3.64 -11.61
CA ASP A 101 10.44 -4.96 -11.50
C ASP A 101 11.68 -4.94 -10.59
N TYR A 102 12.12 -6.13 -10.17
CA TYR A 102 13.27 -6.24 -9.26
C TYR A 102 14.56 -5.61 -9.82
N PRO A 103 14.96 -5.81 -11.10
CA PRO A 103 16.14 -5.16 -11.65
C PRO A 103 16.09 -3.63 -11.56
N THR A 104 14.94 -3.02 -11.89
CA THR A 104 14.78 -1.56 -11.83
C THR A 104 14.79 -1.08 -10.38
N ALA A 105 14.13 -1.79 -9.46
CA ALA A 105 14.14 -1.45 -8.03
C ALA A 105 15.56 -1.53 -7.43
N ALA A 106 16.33 -2.55 -7.79
CA ALA A 106 17.71 -2.72 -7.34
C ALA A 106 18.64 -1.63 -7.90
N TRP A 107 18.39 -1.13 -9.11
CA TRP A 107 19.12 0.01 -9.65
C TRP A 107 18.78 1.30 -8.89
N LEU A 108 17.49 1.57 -8.66
CA LEU A 108 17.03 2.73 -7.89
C LEU A 108 17.58 2.75 -6.47
N SER A 109 17.66 1.60 -5.79
CA SER A 109 18.14 1.53 -4.40
C SER A 109 19.63 1.85 -4.24
N ARG A 110 20.42 1.78 -5.32
CA ARG A 110 21.84 2.13 -5.34
C ARG A 110 22.10 3.60 -5.69
N SER A 111 21.05 4.33 -6.07
CA SER A 111 21.11 5.72 -6.58
C SER A 111 20.78 6.73 -5.48
#